data_AF-A0A7W7HIU7-F1
#
_entry.id   AF-A0A7W7HIU7-F1
#
_cell.length_a   1.000
_cell.length_b   1.000
_cell.length_c   1.000
_cell.angle_alpha   90.00
_cell.angle_beta   90.00
_cell.angle_gamma   90.00
#
_symmetry.space_group_name_H-M   'P 1'
#
loop_
_entity.id
_entity.type
_entity.pdbx_description
1 polymer ?
#
loop_
_entity_poly.entity_id
_entity_poly.type
_entity_poly.pdbx_seq_one_letter_code
_entity_poly.pdbx_strand_id
1 'polypeptide(L)'
;MPVRATVATIAMLTLLVGGCARPGETVGDNDLVLADRIGTLTVNDRWESCDKHRPEDATGVDGAQEALTMPLLDDSFQPVSAVICGSGVKERPSGGSDYVEFESTAGDLGALLPALRLPDVDTQAEACTADLPAVPWLVLLDAQGRWVRPGVPIDDCGKPRREFRDVFEKLKTTEVSSRVVSEIESDAAAKAGCSQTYGDMTWAYGTFDNVREVDVESLPAATEVRRCVYFVPEKERGGDKPAGDFRSGGLMDDSAWAAIRKELVASAPAPACTTPASGFALLQLTRGGSVSVEKDGCKRALVEPIDGGATLRVAGPALLELVFTK
;
A
#
# COMPACT_ATOMS: atom_id res chain seq x y z
N MET A 1 42.96 -15.49 17.46
CA MET A 1 42.84 -14.67 16.22
C MET A 1 41.42 -14.11 16.18
N PRO A 2 41.23 -12.79 16.32
CA PRO A 2 39.90 -12.21 16.34
C PRO A 2 39.35 -12.04 14.92
N VAL A 3 38.16 -12.58 14.67
CA VAL A 3 37.39 -12.39 13.44
C VAL A 3 36.72 -11.01 13.53
N ARG A 4 37.11 -10.09 12.64
CA ARG A 4 36.47 -8.79 12.48
C ARG A 4 35.15 -8.96 11.75
N ALA A 5 34.04 -8.67 12.42
CA ALA A 5 32.73 -8.52 11.79
C ALA A 5 32.63 -7.12 11.16
N THR A 6 32.48 -7.07 9.85
CA THR A 6 32.26 -5.83 9.10
C THR A 6 30.76 -5.56 9.06
N VAL A 7 30.32 -4.52 9.77
CA VAL A 7 28.95 -4.01 9.71
C VAL A 7 28.79 -3.29 8.36
N ALA A 8 27.94 -3.83 7.49
CA ALA A 8 27.55 -3.19 6.24
C ALA A 8 26.41 -2.19 6.51
N THR A 9 26.71 -0.91 6.39
CA THR A 9 25.75 0.19 6.51
C THR A 9 24.89 0.23 5.25
N ILE A 10 23.61 -0.13 5.36
CA ILE A 10 22.61 0.05 4.30
C ILE A 10 22.19 1.53 4.31
N ALA A 11 22.58 2.27 3.28
CA ALA A 11 22.06 3.61 3.03
C ALA A 11 20.67 3.49 2.37
N MET A 12 19.61 3.82 3.11
CA MET A 12 18.28 4.03 2.53
C MET A 12 18.30 5.32 1.71
N LEU A 13 18.10 5.19 0.41
CA LEU A 13 17.90 6.31 -0.50
C LEU A 13 16.42 6.72 -0.44
N THR A 14 16.12 7.85 0.19
CA THR A 14 14.80 8.47 0.18
C THR A 14 14.49 9.02 -1.21
N LEU A 15 13.55 8.40 -1.92
CA LEU A 15 12.95 8.93 -3.15
C LEU A 15 11.99 10.08 -2.78
N LEU A 16 12.42 11.31 -3.07
CA LEU A 16 11.56 12.49 -3.04
C LEU A 16 10.60 12.41 -4.24
N VAL A 17 9.33 12.07 -3.98
CA VAL A 17 8.26 12.18 -4.97
C VAL A 17 7.87 13.65 -5.07
N GLY A 18 8.52 14.38 -5.99
CA GLY A 18 8.11 15.73 -6.38
C GLY A 18 6.91 15.66 -7.32
N GLY A 19 5.72 15.99 -6.83
CA GLY A 19 4.53 16.12 -7.67
C GLY A 19 4.65 17.33 -8.61
N CYS A 20 4.50 17.10 -9.92
CA CYS A 20 4.36 18.18 -10.89
C CYS A 20 2.99 18.85 -10.74
N ALA A 21 2.95 20.04 -10.16
CA ALA A 21 1.78 20.92 -10.25
C ALA A 21 1.71 21.50 -11.69
N ARG A 22 0.57 21.31 -12.37
CA ARG A 22 0.30 21.99 -13.64
C ARG A 22 0.08 23.49 -13.38
N PRO A 23 0.69 24.40 -14.14
CA PRO A 23 0.35 25.82 -14.05
C PRO A 23 -1.03 26.05 -14.69
N GLY A 24 -2.00 26.57 -13.93
CA GLY A 24 -3.24 27.11 -14.48
C GLY A 24 -4.55 26.44 -14.03
N GLU A 25 -4.49 25.42 -13.18
CA GLU A 25 -5.69 24.94 -12.47
C GLU A 25 -5.81 25.73 -11.17
N THR A 26 -6.78 26.64 -11.10
CA THR A 26 -7.24 27.17 -9.81
C THR A 26 -7.71 25.98 -9.00
N VAL A 27 -6.91 25.55 -8.03
CA VAL A 27 -7.35 24.69 -6.93
C VAL A 27 -8.64 25.34 -6.43
N GLY A 28 -9.78 24.69 -6.71
CA GLY A 28 -11.05 25.15 -6.15
C GLY A 28 -10.88 25.28 -4.66
N ASP A 29 -11.48 26.31 -4.06
CA ASP A 29 -11.48 26.60 -2.63
C ASP A 29 -11.65 25.30 -1.81
N ASN A 30 -10.54 24.63 -1.52
CA ASN A 30 -10.40 23.82 -0.34
C ASN A 30 -10.11 24.84 0.75
N ASP A 31 -11.13 25.65 1.07
CA ASP A 31 -11.28 26.13 2.42
C ASP A 31 -11.18 24.87 3.26
N LEU A 32 -10.01 24.64 3.86
CA LEU A 32 -9.90 23.84 5.06
C LEU A 32 -10.72 24.61 6.08
N VAL A 33 -12.03 24.37 6.02
CA VAL A 33 -13.03 24.95 6.91
C VAL A 33 -12.45 24.80 8.31
N LEU A 34 -12.22 25.93 8.97
CA LEU A 34 -12.01 25.97 10.41
C LEU A 34 -13.05 25.03 11.00
N ALA A 35 -12.61 23.90 11.54
CA ALA A 35 -13.53 22.93 12.08
C ALA A 35 -14.11 23.52 13.35
N ASP A 36 -15.19 24.29 13.20
CA ASP A 36 -16.09 24.58 14.30
C ASP A 36 -16.46 23.23 14.89
N ARG A 37 -16.03 23.01 16.13
CA ARG A 37 -16.26 21.76 16.84
C ARG A 37 -17.78 21.51 16.87
N ILE A 38 -18.22 20.38 16.33
CA ILE A 38 -19.65 20.12 16.13
C ILE A 38 -20.22 19.39 17.34
N GLY A 39 -21.15 20.06 18.04
CA GLY A 39 -21.99 19.43 19.05
C GLY A 39 -21.37 19.38 20.44
N THR A 40 -21.82 18.41 21.24
CA THR A 40 -21.42 18.18 22.63
C THR A 40 -20.95 16.74 22.80
N LEU A 41 -20.06 16.48 23.76
CA LEU A 41 -19.53 15.14 23.99
C LEU A 41 -20.67 14.15 24.32
N THR A 42 -20.90 13.17 23.44
CA THR A 42 -21.96 12.17 23.59
C THR A 42 -21.46 10.99 24.42
N VAL A 43 -22.11 10.75 25.56
CA VAL A 43 -21.88 9.57 26.41
C VAL A 43 -22.86 8.46 26.01
N ASN A 44 -22.31 7.28 25.73
CA ASN A 44 -23.06 6.10 25.35
C ASN A 44 -23.06 5.07 26.49
N ASP A 45 -24.13 4.29 26.63
CA ASP A 45 -24.36 3.43 27.80
C ASP A 45 -23.34 2.29 27.96
N ARG A 46 -22.92 1.66 26.86
CA ARG A 46 -22.02 0.50 26.93
C ARG A 46 -21.23 0.30 25.65
N TRP A 47 -19.94 -0.02 25.79
CA TRP A 47 -19.11 -0.48 24.69
C TRP A 47 -19.32 -1.97 24.42
N GLU A 48 -19.45 -2.33 23.14
CA GLU A 48 -19.59 -3.73 22.72
C GLU A 48 -18.36 -4.22 21.95
N SER A 49 -18.06 -3.60 20.81
CA SER A 49 -16.87 -3.91 20.01
C SER A 49 -16.64 -2.85 18.92
N CYS A 50 -15.44 -2.87 18.35
CA CYS A 50 -15.09 -2.07 17.18
C CYS A 50 -16.04 -2.35 16.01
N ASP A 51 -16.30 -3.62 15.71
CA ASP A 51 -17.16 -4.03 14.57
C ASP A 51 -18.59 -3.48 14.67
N LYS A 52 -19.09 -3.22 15.89
CA LYS A 52 -20.46 -2.71 16.08
C LYS A 52 -20.56 -1.20 15.93
N HIS A 53 -19.54 -0.46 16.36
CA HIS A 53 -19.62 0.98 16.52
C HIS A 53 -18.76 1.77 15.53
N ARG A 54 -17.75 1.12 14.93
CA ARG A 54 -16.96 1.74 13.86
C ARG A 54 -17.72 1.60 12.54
N PRO A 55 -17.96 2.70 11.81
CA PRO A 55 -18.51 2.65 10.46
C PRO A 55 -17.66 1.77 9.52
N GLU A 56 -18.30 1.07 8.58
CA GLU A 56 -17.59 0.20 7.62
C GLU A 56 -16.59 0.98 6.74
N ASP A 57 -16.85 2.25 6.46
CA ASP A 57 -15.99 3.16 5.69
C ASP A 57 -14.88 3.81 6.53
N ALA A 58 -14.90 3.66 7.86
CA ALA A 58 -13.87 4.20 8.75
C ALA A 58 -12.57 3.38 8.77
N THR A 59 -12.41 2.40 7.87
CA THR A 59 -11.14 1.72 7.59
C THR A 59 -10.22 2.55 6.69
N GLY A 60 -10.76 3.59 6.03
CA GLY A 60 -10.01 4.57 5.25
C GLY A 60 -9.49 5.74 6.09
N VAL A 61 -8.76 6.66 5.45
CA VAL A 61 -8.29 7.89 6.11
C VAL A 61 -9.47 8.69 6.67
N ASP A 62 -10.63 8.67 6.01
CA ASP A 62 -11.71 9.65 6.26
C ASP A 62 -12.48 9.43 7.57
N GLY A 63 -12.92 8.21 7.91
CA GLY A 63 -13.81 8.01 9.05
C GLY A 63 -13.16 8.24 10.43
N ALA A 64 -11.83 8.17 10.51
CA ALA A 64 -11.12 8.52 11.74
C ALA A 64 -10.88 10.05 11.87
N GLN A 65 -10.83 10.78 10.76
CA GLN A 65 -10.57 12.23 10.73
C GLN A 65 -11.74 13.04 11.29
N GLU A 66 -12.94 12.47 11.38
CA GLU A 66 -14.06 13.07 12.09
C GLU A 66 -13.69 13.54 13.51
N ALA A 67 -12.78 12.83 14.19
CA ALA A 67 -12.33 13.24 15.53
C ALA A 67 -11.67 14.63 15.54
N LEU A 68 -11.21 15.16 14.40
CA LEU A 68 -10.69 16.53 14.31
C LEU A 68 -11.79 17.60 14.45
N THR A 69 -13.05 17.25 14.21
CA THR A 69 -14.20 18.17 14.30
C THR A 69 -15.13 17.84 15.47
N MET A 70 -14.94 16.70 16.12
CA MET A 70 -15.72 16.28 17.29
C MET A 70 -15.42 17.10 18.56
N PRO A 71 -16.34 17.17 19.54
CA PRO A 71 -16.12 17.86 20.80
C PRO A 71 -14.95 17.27 21.59
N LEU A 72 -14.09 18.14 22.13
CA LEU A 72 -12.95 17.74 22.96
C LEU A 72 -13.40 17.06 24.26
N LEU A 73 -12.51 16.26 24.84
CA LEU A 73 -12.71 15.68 26.16
C LEU A 73 -12.69 16.78 27.22
N ASP A 74 -13.68 16.80 28.11
CA ASP A 74 -13.71 17.66 29.28
C ASP A 74 -13.64 16.85 30.59
N ASP A 75 -13.96 17.47 31.72
CA ASP A 75 -13.97 16.83 33.03
C ASP A 75 -15.30 16.16 33.39
N SER A 76 -16.32 16.24 32.52
CA SER A 76 -17.63 15.61 32.75
C SER A 76 -17.59 14.09 32.63
N PHE A 77 -16.59 13.57 31.93
CA PHE A 77 -16.34 12.14 31.75
C PHE A 77 -14.99 11.75 32.38
N GLN A 78 -14.95 10.62 33.07
CA GLN A 78 -13.77 10.14 33.82
C GLN A 78 -13.29 8.80 33.26
N PRO A 79 -12.46 8.81 32.20
CA PRO A 79 -11.93 7.60 31.59
C PRO A 79 -11.04 6.81 32.54
N VAL A 80 -11.19 5.49 32.51
CA VAL A 80 -10.30 4.53 33.20
C VAL A 80 -9.62 3.58 32.22
N SER A 81 -10.12 3.47 31.00
CA SER A 81 -9.52 2.68 29.93
C SER A 81 -9.85 3.27 28.56
N ALA A 82 -9.10 2.85 27.56
CA ALA A 82 -9.32 3.22 26.17
C ALA A 82 -9.42 1.99 25.29
N VAL A 83 -10.22 2.08 24.24
CA VAL A 83 -10.30 1.13 23.14
C VAL A 83 -9.82 1.81 21.86
N ILE A 84 -8.97 1.13 21.12
CA ILE A 84 -8.43 1.55 19.83
C ILE A 84 -8.91 0.56 18.78
N CYS A 85 -9.64 1.05 17.79
CA CYS A 85 -10.07 0.28 16.63
C CYS A 85 -9.11 0.54 15.48
N GLY A 86 -8.29 -0.46 15.18
CA GLY A 86 -7.25 -0.37 14.16
C GLY A 86 -7.51 -1.27 12.96
N SER A 87 -6.65 -1.11 11.96
CA SER A 87 -6.48 -2.05 10.87
C SER A 87 -5.02 -2.02 10.41
N GLY A 88 -4.56 -3.08 9.79
CA GLY A 88 -3.17 -3.17 9.36
C GLY A 88 -2.86 -4.48 8.65
N VAL A 89 -1.63 -4.56 8.13
CA VAL A 89 -1.10 -5.79 7.52
C VAL A 89 -0.52 -6.67 8.61
N LYS A 90 -0.92 -7.95 8.63
CA LYS A 90 -0.36 -8.97 9.53
C LYS A 90 0.24 -10.09 8.70
N GLU A 91 1.52 -10.36 8.90
CA GLU A 91 2.18 -11.52 8.32
C GLU A 91 1.71 -12.80 9.01
N ARG A 92 1.38 -13.81 8.20
CA ARG A 92 1.08 -15.15 8.68
C ARG A 92 2.39 -15.91 8.91
N PRO A 93 2.44 -16.82 9.90
CA PRO A 93 3.59 -17.69 10.10
C PRO A 93 3.98 -18.53 8.86
N SER A 94 3.05 -18.74 7.95
CA SER A 94 3.22 -19.45 6.68
C SER A 94 3.86 -18.62 5.56
N GLY A 95 4.01 -17.30 5.75
CA GLY A 95 4.71 -16.37 4.87
C GLY A 95 3.81 -15.38 4.13
N GLY A 96 2.53 -15.71 3.88
CA GLY A 96 1.58 -14.76 3.31
C GLY A 96 1.22 -13.62 4.28
N SER A 97 0.41 -12.66 3.81
CA SER A 97 -0.07 -11.54 4.64
C SER A 97 -1.55 -11.28 4.45
N ASP A 98 -2.20 -10.84 5.53
CA ASP A 98 -3.61 -10.51 5.56
C ASP A 98 -3.78 -9.03 5.94
N TYR A 99 -4.79 -8.38 5.38
CA TYR A 99 -5.33 -7.15 5.95
C TYR A 99 -6.26 -7.53 7.09
N VAL A 100 -5.95 -7.08 8.29
CA VAL A 100 -6.69 -7.39 9.50
C VAL A 100 -7.28 -6.12 10.11
N GLU A 101 -8.43 -6.29 10.74
CA GLU A 101 -8.96 -5.33 11.70
C GLU A 101 -8.71 -5.86 13.10
N PHE A 102 -8.45 -4.96 14.04
CA PHE A 102 -8.16 -5.34 15.42
C PHE A 102 -8.72 -4.33 16.42
N GLU A 103 -9.12 -4.84 17.57
CA GLU A 103 -9.45 -4.07 18.75
C GLU A 103 -8.31 -4.20 19.75
N SER A 104 -7.86 -3.06 20.28
CA SER A 104 -6.85 -3.01 21.33
C SER A 104 -7.33 -2.19 22.51
N THR A 105 -6.88 -2.56 23.70
CA THR A 105 -7.21 -1.84 24.94
C THR A 105 -5.97 -1.22 25.57
N ALA A 106 -6.14 -0.08 26.24
CA ALA A 106 -5.12 0.55 27.05
C ALA A 106 -5.69 0.93 28.43
N GLY A 107 -4.97 0.57 29.50
CA GLY A 107 -5.35 0.87 30.88
C GLY A 107 -4.60 2.04 31.52
N ASP A 108 -3.36 2.30 31.08
CA ASP A 108 -2.58 3.45 31.57
C ASP A 108 -2.81 4.66 30.65
N LEU A 109 -3.71 5.55 31.09
CA LEU A 109 -4.09 6.74 30.34
C LEU A 109 -3.43 8.03 30.87
N GLY A 110 -2.48 7.92 31.82
CA GLY A 110 -1.98 9.08 32.56
C GLY A 110 -1.39 10.19 31.68
N ALA A 111 -0.71 9.81 30.59
CA ALA A 111 -0.18 10.76 29.60
C ALA A 111 -1.19 11.13 28.51
N LEU A 112 -2.13 10.23 28.20
CA LEU A 112 -3.09 10.42 27.10
C LEU A 112 -4.17 11.45 27.47
N LEU A 113 -4.73 11.37 28.67
CA LEU A 113 -5.85 12.24 29.07
C LEU A 113 -5.49 13.73 29.08
N PRO A 114 -4.33 14.16 29.65
CA PRO A 114 -3.93 15.57 29.56
C PRO A 114 -3.74 16.03 28.12
N ALA A 115 -3.20 15.18 27.25
CA ALA A 115 -2.99 15.53 25.84
C ALA A 115 -4.31 15.67 25.09
N LEU A 116 -5.29 14.80 25.33
CA LEU A 116 -6.64 14.88 24.73
C LEU A 116 -7.46 16.09 25.22
N ARG A 117 -7.14 16.61 26.41
CA ARG A 117 -7.80 17.79 27.00
C ARG A 117 -7.15 19.11 26.59
N LEU A 118 -6.07 19.08 25.80
CA LEU A 118 -5.49 20.31 25.28
C LEU A 118 -6.53 21.03 24.43
N PRO A 119 -6.59 22.37 24.49
CA PRO A 119 -7.36 23.13 23.53
C PRO A 119 -6.70 23.03 22.15
N ASP A 120 -7.52 23.29 21.14
CA ASP A 120 -7.03 23.58 19.80
C ASP A 120 -6.17 24.84 19.79
N VAL A 121 -5.26 24.90 18.82
CA VAL A 121 -4.50 26.11 18.53
C VAL A 121 -5.21 26.85 17.41
N ASP A 122 -5.41 28.16 17.59
CA ASP A 122 -5.99 29.01 16.54
C ASP A 122 -5.18 28.87 15.25
N THR A 123 -5.87 28.67 14.12
CA THR A 123 -5.23 28.55 12.80
C THR A 123 -4.61 29.87 12.38
N GLN A 124 -3.29 29.98 12.57
CA GLN A 124 -2.50 31.18 12.25
C GLN A 124 -1.30 30.88 11.36
N ALA A 125 -1.09 29.62 10.96
CA ALA A 125 0.05 29.22 10.16
C ALA A 125 -0.03 29.80 8.74
N GLU A 126 1.05 30.45 8.28
CA GLU A 126 1.16 30.97 6.92
C GLU A 126 1.42 29.86 5.88
N ALA A 127 1.97 28.72 6.31
CA ALA A 127 2.28 27.58 5.46
C ALA A 127 2.20 26.25 6.22
N CYS A 128 1.43 25.30 5.69
CA CYS A 128 1.27 23.97 6.24
C CYS A 128 1.71 22.91 5.22
N THR A 129 2.26 21.81 5.72
CA THR A 129 2.60 20.66 4.87
C THR A 129 1.33 19.92 4.46
N ALA A 130 1.31 19.36 3.24
CA ALA A 130 0.15 18.63 2.70
C ALA A 130 0.04 17.17 3.19
N ASP A 131 0.86 16.74 4.17
CA ASP A 131 0.68 15.43 4.77
C ASP A 131 -0.63 15.35 5.55
N LEU A 132 -1.25 14.16 5.50
CA LEU A 132 -2.46 13.80 6.23
C LEU A 132 -2.08 12.82 7.35
N PRO A 133 -1.81 13.31 8.58
CA PRO A 133 -1.52 12.43 9.70
C PRO A 133 -2.69 11.48 9.98
N ALA A 134 -2.38 10.21 10.26
CA ALA A 134 -3.39 9.25 10.67
C ALA A 134 -3.98 9.66 12.04
N VAL A 135 -5.31 9.77 12.10
CA VAL A 135 -6.06 9.96 13.34
C VAL A 135 -6.53 8.59 13.81
N PRO A 136 -6.32 8.18 15.06
CA PRO A 136 -6.79 6.89 15.53
C PRO A 136 -8.29 6.90 15.79
N TRP A 137 -8.95 5.79 15.50
CA TRP A 137 -10.31 5.56 16.00
C TRP A 137 -10.24 5.13 17.47
N LEU A 138 -10.37 6.12 18.36
CA LEU A 138 -10.16 6.01 19.80
C LEU A 138 -11.46 6.24 20.57
N VAL A 139 -11.75 5.34 21.50
CA VAL A 139 -12.86 5.45 22.45
C VAL A 139 -12.32 5.40 23.87
N LEU A 140 -12.93 6.19 24.76
CA LEU A 140 -12.62 6.22 26.19
C LEU A 140 -13.78 5.63 26.97
N LEU A 141 -13.48 4.75 27.93
CA LEU A 141 -14.46 4.07 28.77
C LEU A 141 -14.29 4.49 30.23
N ASP A 142 -15.39 4.69 30.93
CA ASP A 142 -15.40 4.90 32.38
C ASP A 142 -15.48 3.57 33.16
N ALA A 143 -15.48 3.67 34.49
CA ALA A 143 -15.55 2.50 35.37
C ALA A 143 -16.90 1.74 35.31
N GLN A 144 -17.92 2.32 34.68
CA GLN A 144 -19.22 1.67 34.44
C GLN A 144 -19.29 1.02 33.04
N GLY A 145 -18.27 1.20 32.21
CA GLY A 145 -18.26 0.74 30.82
C GLY A 145 -19.05 1.61 29.86
N ARG A 146 -19.51 2.79 30.31
CA ARG A 146 -20.03 3.83 29.41
C ARG A 146 -18.86 4.37 28.60
N TRP A 147 -19.13 4.92 27.42
CA TRP A 147 -18.07 5.35 26.54
C TRP A 147 -18.34 6.64 25.80
N VAL A 148 -17.24 7.32 25.46
CA VAL A 148 -17.21 8.52 24.60
C VAL A 148 -16.17 8.35 23.51
N ARG A 149 -16.42 8.91 22.33
CA ARG A 149 -15.40 9.16 21.31
C ARG A 149 -15.05 10.64 21.38
N PRO A 150 -13.91 11.04 21.98
CA PRO A 150 -13.55 12.44 22.09
C PRO A 150 -12.99 12.96 20.76
N GLY A 151 -13.06 14.27 20.57
CA GLY A 151 -12.26 14.96 19.59
C GLY A 151 -10.77 14.89 19.91
N VAL A 152 -9.95 14.91 18.86
CA VAL A 152 -8.49 15.03 18.94
C VAL A 152 -8.11 16.50 18.78
N PRO A 153 -7.30 17.08 19.69
CA PRO A 153 -6.92 18.48 19.59
C PRO A 153 -6.04 18.73 18.37
N ILE A 154 -6.24 19.88 17.73
CA ILE A 154 -5.55 20.28 16.50
C ILE A 154 -4.58 21.45 16.69
N ASP A 155 -3.54 21.48 15.87
CA ASP A 155 -2.59 22.57 15.76
C ASP A 155 -3.06 23.66 14.80
N ASP A 156 -2.23 24.68 14.60
CA ASP A 156 -2.49 25.83 13.72
C ASP A 156 -2.57 25.47 12.23
N CYS A 157 -2.28 24.22 11.87
CA CYS A 157 -2.43 23.62 10.56
C CYS A 157 -3.64 22.67 10.45
N GLY A 158 -4.49 22.59 11.47
CA GLY A 158 -5.64 21.69 11.50
C GLY A 158 -5.28 20.22 11.67
N LYS A 159 -4.05 19.90 12.09
CA LYS A 159 -3.56 18.53 12.27
C LYS A 159 -3.56 18.13 13.74
N PRO A 160 -3.62 16.82 14.07
CA PRO A 160 -3.46 16.39 15.45
C PRO A 160 -2.22 17.01 16.11
N ARG A 161 -2.42 17.66 17.25
CA ARG A 161 -1.34 18.26 18.03
C ARG A 161 -0.23 17.27 18.30
N ARG A 162 1.02 17.74 18.22
CA ARG A 162 2.20 16.90 18.46
C ARG A 162 2.16 16.22 19.83
N GLU A 163 1.69 16.93 20.86
CA GLU A 163 1.59 16.39 22.21
C GLU A 163 0.70 15.15 22.26
N PHE A 164 -0.44 15.16 21.54
CA PHE A 164 -1.31 13.99 21.42
C PHE A 164 -0.64 12.87 20.62
N ARG A 165 -0.04 13.20 19.47
CA ARG A 165 0.62 12.20 18.61
C ARG A 165 1.74 11.46 19.34
N ASP A 166 2.60 12.21 20.03
CA ASP A 166 3.78 11.68 20.73
C ASP A 166 3.38 10.74 21.89
N VAL A 167 2.27 11.02 22.59
CA VAL A 167 1.79 10.14 23.66
C VAL A 167 1.01 8.95 23.11
N PHE A 168 0.25 9.14 22.04
CA PHE A 168 -0.53 8.06 21.42
C PHE A 168 0.38 7.01 20.80
N GLU A 169 1.45 7.41 20.10
CA GLU A 169 2.45 6.49 19.53
C GLU A 169 3.14 5.63 20.61
N LYS A 170 3.27 6.15 21.83
CA LYS A 170 3.89 5.47 22.98
C LYS A 170 2.88 4.73 23.86
N LEU A 171 1.59 4.79 23.52
CA LEU A 171 0.53 4.19 24.32
C LEU A 171 0.70 2.67 24.30
N LYS A 172 0.80 2.08 25.49
CA LYS A 172 0.87 0.62 25.62
C LYS A 172 -0.52 0.03 25.44
N THR A 173 -0.68 -0.75 24.39
CA THR A 173 -1.93 -1.41 24.05
C THR A 173 -1.82 -2.92 24.18
N THR A 174 -2.97 -3.57 24.39
CA THR A 174 -3.12 -5.03 24.32
C THR A 174 -4.21 -5.36 23.32
N GLU A 175 -3.87 -6.10 22.26
CA GLU A 175 -4.84 -6.62 21.30
C GLU A 175 -5.79 -7.58 22.02
N VAL A 176 -7.11 -7.31 21.93
CA VAL A 176 -8.15 -8.14 22.55
C VAL A 176 -8.92 -8.95 21.53
N SER A 177 -8.99 -8.48 20.29
CA SER A 177 -9.56 -9.21 19.17
C SER A 177 -8.88 -8.79 17.86
N SER A 178 -8.88 -9.72 16.90
CA SER A 178 -8.45 -9.46 15.53
C SER A 178 -9.24 -10.35 14.58
N ARG A 179 -9.58 -9.83 13.41
CA ARG A 179 -10.23 -10.56 12.34
C ARG A 179 -9.57 -10.25 11.00
N VAL A 180 -9.48 -11.27 10.15
CA VAL A 180 -9.05 -11.11 8.76
C VAL A 180 -10.18 -10.46 7.98
N VAL A 181 -9.88 -9.37 7.28
CA VAL A 181 -10.81 -8.72 6.35
C VAL A 181 -10.58 -9.24 4.93
N SER A 182 -9.32 -9.33 4.52
CA SER A 182 -8.93 -9.84 3.22
C SER A 182 -7.51 -10.40 3.23
N GLU A 183 -7.25 -11.34 2.33
CA GLU A 183 -5.89 -11.79 2.04
C GLU A 183 -5.20 -10.74 1.14
N ILE A 184 -4.03 -10.26 1.55
CA ILE A 184 -3.19 -9.39 0.72
C ILE A 184 -2.24 -10.24 -0.11
N GLU A 185 -1.59 -11.21 0.54
CA GLU A 185 -0.64 -12.09 -0.11
C GLU A 185 -0.83 -13.55 0.30
N SER A 186 -1.05 -14.42 -0.67
CA SER A 186 -1.13 -15.85 -0.44
C SER A 186 0.23 -16.42 -0.04
N ASP A 187 0.24 -17.49 0.76
CA ASP A 187 1.46 -18.22 1.09
C ASP A 187 2.22 -18.70 -0.16
N ALA A 188 1.49 -19.04 -1.23
CA ALA A 188 2.08 -19.47 -2.49
C ALA A 188 2.81 -18.34 -3.21
N ALA A 189 2.24 -17.12 -3.22
CA ALA A 189 2.86 -15.93 -3.77
C ALA A 189 4.11 -15.53 -2.97
N ALA A 190 3.97 -15.43 -1.65
CA ALA A 190 5.06 -15.13 -0.72
C ALA A 190 6.23 -16.14 -0.86
N LYS A 191 5.94 -17.44 -0.85
CA LYS A 191 6.95 -18.49 -1.06
C LYS A 191 7.64 -18.39 -2.42
N ALA A 192 6.91 -17.98 -3.45
CA ALA A 192 7.45 -17.75 -4.78
C ALA A 192 8.25 -16.43 -4.88
N GLY A 193 8.19 -15.56 -3.86
CA GLY A 193 8.74 -14.19 -3.88
C GLY A 193 8.03 -13.28 -4.88
N CYS A 194 6.77 -13.56 -5.18
CA CYS A 194 5.94 -12.83 -6.13
C CYS A 194 4.84 -12.10 -5.35
N SER A 195 4.42 -10.92 -5.83
CA SER A 195 3.23 -10.27 -5.28
C SER A 195 1.97 -11.05 -5.65
N GLN A 196 0.94 -10.93 -4.82
CA GLN A 196 -0.37 -11.55 -5.09
C GLN A 196 -1.08 -10.94 -6.28
N THR A 197 -0.94 -9.63 -6.46
CA THR A 197 -1.48 -8.89 -7.60
C THR A 197 -0.37 -8.15 -8.32
N TYR A 198 -0.50 -8.00 -9.63
CA TYR A 198 0.43 -7.22 -10.44
C TYR A 198 -0.28 -6.64 -11.67
N GLY A 199 0.13 -5.47 -12.15
CA GLY A 199 -0.46 -4.89 -13.36
C GLY A 199 0.12 -5.49 -14.64
N ASP A 200 -0.70 -5.74 -15.64
CA ASP A 200 -0.23 -6.12 -16.98
C ASP A 200 0.44 -4.91 -17.65
N MET A 201 1.74 -4.78 -17.42
CA MET A 201 2.53 -3.68 -17.96
C MET A 201 2.70 -3.79 -19.48
N THR A 202 2.64 -5.01 -20.04
CA THR A 202 2.71 -5.21 -21.50
C THR A 202 1.49 -4.59 -22.18
N TRP A 203 0.30 -4.77 -21.61
CA TRP A 203 -0.91 -4.09 -22.06
C TRP A 203 -0.80 -2.58 -21.89
N ALA A 204 -0.44 -2.11 -20.69
CA ALA A 204 -0.35 -0.68 -20.38
C ALA A 204 0.64 0.06 -21.30
N TYR A 205 1.80 -0.51 -21.61
CA TYR A 205 2.77 0.10 -22.54
C TYR A 205 2.34 -0.02 -24.00
N GLY A 206 1.64 -1.09 -24.36
CA GLY A 206 1.20 -1.32 -25.73
C GLY A 206 0.13 -0.35 -26.24
N THR A 207 -0.46 0.46 -25.36
CA THR A 207 -1.42 1.51 -25.72
C THR A 207 -0.78 2.90 -25.86
N PHE A 208 0.50 3.06 -25.47
CA PHE A 208 1.20 4.34 -25.59
C PHE A 208 2.14 4.38 -26.81
N ASP A 209 2.12 5.51 -27.53
CA ASP A 209 2.95 5.74 -28.72
C ASP A 209 4.44 6.05 -28.41
N ASN A 210 4.84 6.09 -27.14
CA ASN A 210 6.14 6.62 -26.68
C ASN A 210 7.10 5.56 -26.12
N VAL A 211 6.93 4.30 -26.50
CA VAL A 211 7.85 3.22 -26.12
C VAL A 211 9.22 3.47 -26.78
N ARG A 212 10.20 3.93 -25.99
CA ARG A 212 11.56 4.20 -26.47
C ARG A 212 12.28 2.89 -26.74
N GLU A 213 12.59 2.63 -28.01
CA GLU A 213 13.32 1.43 -28.42
C GLU A 213 14.61 1.23 -27.62
N VAL A 214 14.73 0.05 -27.02
CA VAL A 214 15.89 -0.41 -26.26
C VAL A 214 16.48 -1.63 -26.95
N ASP A 215 17.79 -1.81 -26.78
CA ASP A 215 18.49 -3.00 -27.24
C ASP A 215 18.20 -4.17 -26.30
N VAL A 216 17.51 -5.20 -26.79
CA VAL A 216 17.20 -6.41 -26.02
C VAL A 216 18.48 -7.17 -25.64
N GLU A 217 19.57 -6.99 -26.38
CA GLU A 217 20.86 -7.61 -26.04
C GLU A 217 21.46 -7.07 -24.74
N SER A 218 21.03 -5.89 -24.27
CA SER A 218 21.46 -5.30 -23.00
C SER A 218 20.99 -6.10 -21.77
N LEU A 219 19.99 -6.99 -21.93
CA LEU A 219 19.57 -7.91 -20.89
C LEU A 219 20.74 -8.80 -20.45
N PRO A 220 20.97 -8.98 -19.13
CA PRO A 220 22.10 -9.75 -18.64
C PRO A 220 22.01 -11.22 -19.05
N ALA A 221 23.10 -11.75 -19.60
CA ALA A 221 23.18 -13.15 -20.02
C ALA A 221 23.10 -14.14 -18.85
N ALA A 222 23.56 -13.74 -17.66
CA ALA A 222 23.50 -14.51 -16.43
C ALA A 222 23.01 -13.63 -15.26
N THR A 223 21.86 -13.99 -14.71
CA THR A 223 21.25 -13.34 -13.54
C THR A 223 20.26 -14.31 -12.92
N GLU A 224 20.02 -14.20 -11.62
CA GLU A 224 18.87 -14.88 -11.02
C GLU A 224 17.60 -14.21 -11.56
N VAL A 225 16.69 -15.04 -12.09
CA VAL A 225 15.40 -14.60 -12.64
C VAL A 225 14.29 -15.23 -11.82
N ARG A 226 13.38 -14.39 -11.34
CA ARG A 226 12.14 -14.82 -10.72
C ARG A 226 11.00 -14.71 -11.71
N ARG A 227 10.28 -15.80 -11.92
CA ARG A 227 9.08 -15.83 -12.74
C ARG A 227 7.84 -15.75 -11.87
N CYS A 228 6.92 -14.85 -12.21
CA CYS A 228 5.61 -14.73 -11.59
C CYS A 228 4.54 -14.74 -12.69
N VAL A 229 3.62 -15.70 -12.65
CA VAL A 229 2.56 -15.88 -13.64
C VAL A 229 1.24 -15.42 -13.05
N TYR A 230 0.54 -14.56 -13.77
CA TYR A 230 -0.70 -13.93 -13.37
C TYR A 230 -1.84 -14.25 -14.34
N PHE A 231 -3.06 -14.34 -13.80
CA PHE A 231 -4.30 -14.42 -14.56
C PHE A 231 -5.02 -13.08 -14.47
N VAL A 232 -5.54 -12.58 -15.59
CA VAL A 232 -6.28 -11.32 -15.63
C VAL A 232 -7.79 -11.63 -15.63
N PRO A 233 -8.55 -11.28 -14.58
CA PRO A 233 -9.99 -11.44 -14.54
C PRO A 233 -10.67 -10.70 -15.69
N GLU A 234 -11.79 -11.23 -16.20
CA GLU A 234 -12.49 -10.65 -17.37
C GLU A 234 -12.84 -9.17 -17.20
N LYS A 235 -13.24 -8.76 -15.99
CA LYS A 235 -13.58 -7.37 -15.66
C LYS A 235 -12.40 -6.39 -15.77
N GLU A 236 -11.17 -6.88 -15.66
CA GLU A 236 -9.95 -6.07 -15.71
C GLU A 236 -9.40 -5.95 -17.15
N ARG A 237 -9.76 -6.89 -18.03
CA ARG A 237 -9.19 -6.98 -19.37
C ARG A 237 -9.57 -5.78 -20.20
N GLY A 238 -8.55 -5.15 -20.80
CA GLY A 238 -8.74 -3.99 -21.67
C GLY A 238 -8.83 -2.64 -20.94
N GLY A 239 -8.79 -2.61 -19.60
CA GLY A 239 -8.62 -1.37 -18.84
C GLY A 239 -7.23 -0.75 -19.03
N ASP A 240 -7.01 0.45 -18.49
CA ASP A 240 -5.74 1.18 -18.69
C ASP A 240 -4.53 0.44 -18.09
N LYS A 241 -4.74 -0.25 -16.96
CA LYS A 241 -3.74 -1.08 -16.28
C LYS A 241 -4.41 -2.33 -15.67
N PRO A 242 -4.69 -3.37 -16.47
CA PRO A 242 -5.37 -4.57 -16.01
C PRO A 242 -4.65 -5.21 -14.83
N ALA A 243 -5.35 -5.47 -13.72
CA ALA A 243 -4.79 -6.18 -12.59
C ALA A 243 -4.83 -7.70 -12.82
N GLY A 244 -3.70 -8.37 -12.63
CA GLY A 244 -3.57 -9.82 -12.66
C GLY A 244 -3.42 -10.42 -11.26
N ASP A 245 -4.03 -11.58 -11.05
CA ASP A 245 -3.95 -12.38 -9.82
C ASP A 245 -2.89 -13.48 -9.97
N PHE A 246 -2.03 -13.62 -8.95
CA PHE A 246 -0.97 -14.62 -8.93
C PHE A 246 -1.51 -16.03 -9.09
N ARG A 247 -0.87 -16.81 -9.96
CA ARG A 247 -1.18 -18.22 -10.21
C ARG A 247 -0.04 -19.14 -9.85
N SER A 248 1.18 -18.77 -10.21
CA SER A 248 2.36 -19.57 -9.90
C SER A 248 3.63 -18.76 -10.09
N GLY A 249 4.70 -19.17 -9.45
CA GLY A 249 5.99 -18.53 -9.63
C GLY A 249 7.13 -19.30 -8.98
N GLY A 250 8.30 -18.69 -9.00
CA GLY A 250 9.52 -19.20 -8.40
C GLY A 250 10.77 -18.73 -9.12
N LEU A 251 11.92 -19.16 -8.62
CA LEU A 251 13.19 -18.97 -9.31
C LEU A 251 13.23 -19.83 -10.57
N MET A 252 13.89 -19.31 -11.60
CA MET A 252 14.11 -19.96 -12.88
C MET A 252 15.56 -20.44 -12.97
N ASP A 253 15.75 -21.61 -13.59
CA ASP A 253 17.09 -22.13 -13.88
C ASP A 253 17.80 -21.26 -14.93
N ASP A 254 19.12 -21.11 -14.80
CA ASP A 254 19.95 -20.32 -15.72
C ASP A 254 19.78 -20.73 -17.20
N SER A 255 19.59 -22.04 -17.45
CA SER A 255 19.38 -22.56 -18.81
C SER A 255 18.05 -22.13 -19.42
N ALA A 256 16.99 -22.06 -18.61
CA ALA A 256 15.68 -21.59 -19.05
C ALA A 256 15.72 -20.08 -19.34
N TRP A 257 16.40 -19.30 -18.49
CA TRP A 257 16.62 -17.88 -18.76
C TRP A 257 17.41 -17.65 -20.05
N ALA A 258 18.51 -18.39 -20.26
CA ALA A 258 19.32 -18.27 -21.46
C ALA A 258 18.51 -18.57 -22.74
N ALA A 259 17.62 -19.57 -22.70
CA ALA A 259 16.71 -19.89 -23.80
C ALA A 259 15.70 -18.75 -24.05
N ILE A 260 15.07 -18.22 -23.00
CA ILE A 260 14.14 -17.08 -23.10
C ILE A 260 14.83 -15.85 -23.70
N ARG A 261 16.03 -15.48 -23.20
CA ARG A 261 16.79 -14.34 -23.73
C ARG A 261 17.10 -14.52 -25.21
N LYS A 262 17.48 -15.73 -25.64
CA LYS A 262 17.74 -16.03 -27.05
C LYS A 262 16.49 -15.79 -27.91
N GLU A 263 15.33 -16.27 -27.47
CA GLU A 263 14.07 -16.03 -28.20
C GLU A 263 13.71 -14.55 -28.24
N LEU A 264 13.89 -13.80 -27.15
CA LEU A 264 13.63 -12.35 -27.10
C LEU A 264 14.52 -11.55 -28.07
N VAL A 265 15.82 -11.87 -28.12
CA VAL A 265 16.78 -11.23 -29.04
C VAL A 265 16.39 -11.50 -30.50
N ALA A 266 16.03 -12.75 -30.82
CA ALA A 266 15.65 -13.16 -32.16
C ALA A 266 14.24 -12.67 -32.59
N SER A 267 13.42 -12.24 -31.63
CA SER A 267 12.05 -11.82 -31.88
C SER A 267 11.98 -10.47 -32.60
N ALA A 268 11.07 -10.36 -33.57
CA ALA A 268 10.79 -9.10 -34.24
C ALA A 268 10.08 -8.11 -33.29
N PRO A 269 10.09 -6.80 -33.59
CA PRO A 269 9.23 -5.83 -32.93
C PRO A 269 7.76 -6.26 -32.99
N ALA A 270 7.02 -6.08 -31.89
CA ALA A 270 5.60 -6.41 -31.86
C ALA A 270 4.78 -5.41 -32.69
N PRO A 271 3.79 -5.86 -33.47
CA PRO A 271 2.85 -4.95 -34.12
C PRO A 271 1.89 -4.32 -33.10
N ALA A 272 1.24 -3.23 -33.51
CA ALA A 272 0.11 -2.68 -32.78
C ALA A 272 -1.02 -3.72 -32.67
N CYS A 273 -1.61 -3.85 -31.49
CA CYS A 273 -2.66 -4.82 -31.22
C CYS A 273 -3.48 -4.40 -29.99
N THR A 274 -4.79 -4.70 -30.04
CA THR A 274 -5.79 -4.28 -29.04
C THR A 274 -6.56 -5.46 -28.45
N THR A 275 -6.07 -6.69 -28.61
CA THR A 275 -6.70 -7.88 -28.02
C THR A 275 -6.09 -8.16 -26.63
N PRO A 276 -6.81 -7.92 -25.52
CA PRO A 276 -6.24 -8.10 -24.18
C PRO A 276 -5.93 -9.58 -23.90
N ALA A 277 -4.86 -9.82 -23.15
CA ALA A 277 -4.50 -11.14 -22.70
C ALA A 277 -5.36 -11.60 -21.51
N SER A 278 -5.58 -12.91 -21.38
CA SER A 278 -6.19 -13.55 -20.22
C SER A 278 -5.21 -13.78 -19.06
N GLY A 279 -3.93 -13.55 -19.30
CA GLY A 279 -2.86 -13.72 -18.34
C GLY A 279 -1.51 -13.29 -18.91
N PHE A 280 -0.54 -13.11 -18.03
CA PHE A 280 0.81 -12.72 -18.39
C PHE A 280 1.81 -13.32 -17.40
N ALA A 281 3.10 -13.24 -17.71
CA ALA A 281 4.18 -13.59 -16.81
C ALA A 281 5.16 -12.44 -16.69
N LEU A 282 5.53 -12.10 -15.46
CA LEU A 282 6.61 -11.19 -15.14
C LEU A 282 7.88 -11.98 -14.80
N LEU A 283 8.96 -11.68 -15.50
CA LEU A 283 10.31 -12.13 -15.21
C LEU A 283 11.05 -10.96 -14.56
N GLN A 284 11.35 -11.06 -13.27
CA GLN A 284 12.11 -10.06 -12.53
C GLN A 284 13.58 -10.47 -12.48
N LEU A 285 14.46 -9.57 -12.91
CA LEU A 285 15.90 -9.82 -12.95
C LEU A 285 16.54 -9.19 -11.71
N THR A 286 17.25 -9.98 -10.90
CA THR A 286 17.86 -9.50 -9.64
C THR A 286 18.88 -8.37 -9.82
N ARG A 287 19.52 -8.27 -10.99
CA ARG A 287 20.44 -7.18 -11.34
C ARG A 287 19.76 -5.98 -12.01
N GLY A 288 18.44 -5.88 -11.87
CA GLY A 288 17.60 -4.82 -12.43
C GLY A 288 17.07 -5.14 -13.81
N GLY A 289 15.87 -4.63 -14.08
CA GLY A 289 15.09 -4.87 -15.29
C GLY A 289 14.01 -5.94 -15.14
N SER A 290 13.09 -5.96 -16.10
CA SER A 290 11.96 -6.88 -16.17
C SER A 290 11.68 -7.31 -17.61
N VAL A 291 11.08 -8.48 -17.74
CA VAL A 291 10.39 -8.89 -18.97
C VAL A 291 8.98 -9.30 -18.61
N SER A 292 7.97 -8.66 -19.23
CA SER A 292 6.56 -9.05 -19.08
C SER A 292 6.06 -9.67 -20.38
N VAL A 293 5.56 -10.90 -20.34
CA VAL A 293 5.13 -11.66 -21.52
C VAL A 293 3.64 -11.96 -21.42
N GLU A 294 2.86 -11.60 -22.44
CA GLU A 294 1.45 -11.96 -22.54
C GLU A 294 1.29 -13.44 -22.88
N LYS A 295 0.40 -14.15 -22.19
CA LYS A 295 0.13 -15.58 -22.43
C LYS A 295 -0.58 -15.83 -23.75
N ASP A 296 -1.53 -14.97 -24.08
CA ASP A 296 -2.39 -15.01 -25.26
C ASP A 296 -2.72 -13.57 -25.71
N GLY A 297 -3.87 -13.35 -26.36
CA GLY A 297 -4.22 -12.04 -26.91
C GLY A 297 -3.22 -11.61 -27.99
N CYS A 298 -2.56 -10.48 -27.77
CA CYS A 298 -1.57 -9.92 -28.68
C CYS A 298 -0.22 -10.67 -28.69
N LYS A 299 0.05 -11.51 -27.69
CA LYS A 299 1.28 -12.29 -27.56
C LYS A 299 2.52 -11.40 -27.72
N ARG A 300 2.66 -10.40 -26.85
CA ARG A 300 3.79 -9.48 -26.81
C ARG A 300 4.67 -9.77 -25.59
N ALA A 301 5.94 -9.40 -25.72
CA ALA A 301 6.88 -9.33 -24.61
C ALA A 301 7.37 -7.90 -24.45
N LEU A 302 7.07 -7.27 -23.32
CA LEU A 302 7.65 -6.01 -22.89
C LEU A 302 9.00 -6.28 -22.24
N VAL A 303 10.06 -5.69 -22.77
CA VAL A 303 11.41 -5.79 -22.24
C VAL A 303 11.80 -4.43 -21.67
N GLU A 304 12.17 -4.40 -20.39
CA GLU A 304 12.57 -3.22 -19.64
C GLU A 304 13.95 -3.44 -19.00
N PRO A 305 15.03 -3.03 -19.67
CA PRO A 305 16.38 -3.10 -19.11
C PRO A 305 16.61 -2.14 -17.93
N ILE A 306 17.68 -2.37 -17.16
CA ILE A 306 18.05 -1.52 -16.01
C ILE A 306 18.41 -0.08 -16.40
N ASP A 307 18.99 0.13 -17.59
CA ASP A 307 19.38 1.45 -18.11
C ASP A 307 18.20 2.30 -18.60
N GLY A 308 16.98 1.76 -18.47
CA GLY A 308 15.72 2.42 -18.75
C GLY A 308 15.25 2.26 -20.19
N GLY A 309 14.07 2.84 -20.47
CA GLY A 309 13.34 2.58 -21.71
C GLY A 309 12.62 1.24 -21.69
N ALA A 310 11.90 0.94 -22.77
CA ALA A 310 11.17 -0.31 -22.90
C ALA A 310 10.98 -0.64 -24.38
N THR A 311 10.88 -1.92 -24.75
CA THR A 311 10.52 -2.31 -26.12
C THR A 311 9.55 -3.47 -26.12
N LEU A 312 8.69 -3.53 -27.13
CA LEU A 312 7.74 -4.62 -27.33
C LEU A 312 8.25 -5.55 -28.44
N ARG A 313 8.36 -6.84 -28.12
CA ARG A 313 8.75 -7.91 -29.05
C ARG A 313 7.60 -8.89 -29.23
N VAL A 314 7.55 -9.57 -30.37
CA VAL A 314 6.61 -10.68 -30.58
C VAL A 314 6.97 -11.82 -29.63
N ALA A 315 6.01 -12.31 -28.86
CA ALA A 315 6.16 -13.53 -28.07
C ALA A 315 5.75 -14.74 -28.91
N GLY A 316 6.73 -15.30 -29.63
CA GLY A 316 6.53 -16.49 -30.45
C GLY A 316 6.20 -17.75 -29.63
N PRO A 317 5.73 -18.83 -30.27
CA PRO A 317 5.33 -20.06 -29.58
C PRO A 317 6.42 -20.64 -28.66
N ALA A 318 7.68 -20.61 -29.09
CA ALA A 318 8.82 -21.11 -28.29
C ALA A 318 9.01 -20.28 -27.01
N LEU A 319 8.92 -18.94 -27.09
CA LEU A 319 9.00 -18.09 -25.90
C LEU A 319 7.84 -18.36 -24.95
N LEU A 320 6.61 -18.47 -25.47
CA LEU A 320 5.43 -18.76 -24.65
C LEU A 320 5.56 -20.11 -23.95
N GLU A 321 6.07 -21.13 -24.64
CA GLU A 321 6.31 -22.45 -24.06
C GLU A 321 7.33 -22.38 -22.92
N LEU A 322 8.47 -21.71 -23.12
CA LEU A 322 9.51 -21.55 -22.10
C LEU A 322 9.03 -20.78 -20.86
N VAL A 323 8.15 -19.79 -21.06
CA VAL A 323 7.69 -18.92 -19.98
C VAL A 323 6.56 -19.57 -19.19
N PHE A 324 5.54 -20.13 -19.87
CA PHE A 324 4.30 -20.57 -19.23
C PHE A 324 4.22 -22.06 -18.92
N THR A 325 5.13 -22.86 -19.46
CA THR A 325 5.19 -24.29 -19.15
C THR A 325 6.15 -24.50 -17.97
N LYS A 326 5.80 -25.43 -17.08
CA LYS A 326 6.69 -25.94 -16.04
C LYS A 326 7.28 -27.25 -16.50
#